data_AF-A0A7W3JNM7-F1
#
_entry.id   AF-A0A7W3JNM7-F1
#
_cell.length_a   1.000
_cell.length_b   1.000
_cell.length_c   1.000
_cell.angle_alpha   90.00
_cell.angle_beta   90.00
_cell.angle_gamma   90.00
#
_symmetry.space_group_name_H-M   'P 1'
#
loop_
_entity.id
_entity.type
_entity.pdbx_description
1 polymer ?
#
loop_
_entity_poly.entity_id
_entity_poly.type
_entity_poly.pdbx_seq_one_letter_code
_entity_poly.pdbx_strand_id
1 'polypeptide(L)'
;MGNAFGWPHLLIILAVILLLFGAAKLPALAKSVGQSARVFKGEMKAMKDDDVSSTAADNKNNSTESATTTSTASPPSSGSPDKSA
;
A
#
# COMPACT_ATOMS: atom_id res chain seq x y z
N MET A 1 38.14 -7.03 -16.87
CA MET A 1 37.98 -7.86 -15.66
C MET A 1 36.65 -7.48 -15.03
N GLY A 2 35.57 -8.14 -15.45
CA GLY A 2 34.20 -7.65 -15.29
C GLY A 2 33.50 -8.17 -14.04
N ASN A 3 33.04 -7.23 -13.21
CA ASN A 3 31.74 -7.19 -12.53
C ASN A 3 31.27 -8.42 -11.72
N ALA A 4 32.17 -9.26 -11.21
CA ALA A 4 31.82 -10.38 -10.32
C ALA A 4 31.04 -9.97 -9.05
N PHE A 5 31.10 -8.69 -8.67
CA PHE A 5 30.42 -8.13 -7.49
C PHE A 5 29.27 -7.17 -7.80
N GLY A 6 28.97 -6.88 -9.07
CA GLY A 6 28.15 -5.70 -9.41
C GLY A 6 26.64 -5.92 -9.45
N TRP A 7 26.18 -7.12 -9.79
CA TRP A 7 24.77 -7.39 -10.11
C TRP A 7 24.30 -8.81 -9.74
N PRO A 8 25.05 -9.90 -10.03
CA PRO A 8 24.55 -11.25 -9.73
C PRO A 8 24.46 -11.54 -8.23
N HIS A 9 25.34 -10.95 -7.41
CA HIS A 9 25.28 -11.12 -5.96
C HIS A 9 23.98 -10.55 -5.37
N LEU A 10 23.53 -9.40 -5.88
CA LEU A 10 22.27 -8.78 -5.46
C LEU A 10 21.07 -9.67 -5.83
N LEU A 11 21.10 -10.30 -7.01
CA LEU A 11 20.08 -11.27 -7.42
C LEU A 11 20.07 -12.52 -6.54
N ILE A 12 21.23 -13.04 -6.13
CA ILE A 12 21.32 -14.17 -5.18
C ILE A 12 20.66 -13.80 -3.85
N ILE A 13 20.97 -12.63 -3.28
CA ILE A 13 20.40 -12.19 -2.00
C ILE A 13 18.88 -12.02 -2.13
N LEU A 14 18.43 -11.41 -3.21
CA LEU A 14 17.00 -11.26 -3.50
C LEU A 14 16.31 -12.63 -3.62
N ALA A 15 16.94 -13.60 -4.27
CA ALA A 15 16.42 -14.96 -4.39
C ALA A 15 16.29 -15.64 -3.01
N VAL A 16 17.26 -15.47 -2.12
CA VAL A 16 17.19 -16.00 -0.74
C VAL A 16 16.05 -15.35 0.04
N ILE A 17 15.89 -14.04 -0.05
CA ILE A 17 14.77 -13.31 0.61
C ILE A 17 13.42 -13.79 0.04
N LEU A 18 13.31 -13.97 -1.27
CA LEU A 18 12.11 -14.53 -1.90
C LEU A 18 11.81 -15.95 -1.44
N LEU A 19 12.83 -16.76 -1.15
CA LEU A 19 12.67 -18.12 -0.65
C LEU A 19 12.16 -18.15 0.80
N LEU A 20 12.65 -17.24 1.65
CA LEU A 20 12.26 -17.13 3.06
C LEU A 20 10.90 -16.46 3.24
N PHE A 21 10.68 -15.34 2.55
CA PHE A 21 9.47 -14.54 2.70
C PHE A 21 8.37 -14.93 1.71
N GLY A 22 8.72 -15.54 0.57
CA GLY A 22 7.79 -15.88 -0.50
C GLY A 22 7.54 -14.73 -1.48
N ALA A 23 7.15 -15.07 -2.71
CA ALA A 23 6.88 -14.11 -3.78
C ALA A 23 5.71 -13.15 -3.48
N ALA A 24 4.77 -13.54 -2.62
CA ALA A 24 3.61 -12.72 -2.27
C ALA A 24 3.89 -11.68 -1.15
N LYS A 25 4.91 -11.89 -0.31
CA LYS A 25 5.16 -11.03 0.87
C LYS A 25 6.01 -9.81 0.57
N LEU A 26 6.99 -9.92 -0.33
CA LEU A 26 7.76 -8.76 -0.81
C LEU A 26 6.89 -7.64 -1.42
N PRO A 27 5.97 -7.92 -2.38
CA PRO A 27 5.13 -6.87 -2.95
C PRO A 27 4.14 -6.31 -1.93
N ALA A 28 3.63 -7.12 -1.01
CA ALA A 28 2.74 -6.65 0.05
C ALA A 28 3.46 -5.66 1.00
N LEU A 29 4.67 -5.99 1.44
CA LEU A 29 5.49 -5.12 2.29
C LEU A 29 5.93 -3.85 1.53
N ALA A 30 6.32 -3.98 0.26
CA ALA A 30 6.67 -2.83 -0.56
C ALA A 30 5.48 -1.88 -0.76
N LYS A 31 4.26 -2.41 -0.92
CA LYS A 31 3.04 -1.61 -1.08
C LYS A 31 2.70 -0.85 0.21
N SER A 32 2.80 -1.47 1.38
CA SER A 32 2.55 -0.79 2.66
C SER A 32 3.62 0.26 2.97
N VAL A 33 4.90 -0.06 2.79
CA VAL A 33 6.02 0.88 2.99
C VAL A 33 5.94 2.03 1.98
N GLY A 34 5.62 1.74 0.72
CA GLY A 34 5.48 2.75 -0.33
C GLY A 34 4.34 3.73 -0.06
N GLN A 35 3.24 3.26 0.55
CA GLN A 35 2.12 4.12 0.91
C GLN A 35 2.48 5.07 2.06
N SER A 36 3.15 4.59 3.12
CA SER A 36 3.68 5.45 4.19
C SER A 36 4.74 6.42 3.68
N ALA A 37 5.66 5.96 2.82
CA ALA A 37 6.70 6.79 2.22
C ALA A 37 6.12 7.87 1.30
N ARG A 38 4.98 7.63 0.63
CA ARG A 38 4.32 8.62 -0.22
C ARG A 38 3.71 9.76 0.59
N VAL A 39 3.06 9.43 1.70
CA VAL A 39 2.53 10.43 2.65
C VAL A 39 3.71 11.25 3.21
N PHE A 40 4.75 10.56 3.69
CA PHE A 40 5.96 11.19 4.21
C PHE A 40 6.69 12.08 3.20
N LYS A 41 6.78 11.64 1.94
CA LYS A 41 7.36 12.45 0.87
C LYS A 41 6.51 13.68 0.58
N GLY A 42 5.17 13.56 0.63
CA GLY A 42 4.23 14.66 0.39
C GLY A 42 4.32 15.75 1.46
N GLU A 43 4.30 15.37 2.74
CA GLU A 43 4.47 16.32 3.85
C GLU A 43 5.85 16.96 3.84
N MET A 44 6.92 16.19 3.60
CA MET A 44 8.29 16.73 3.47
C MET A 44 8.44 17.67 2.28
N LYS A 45 7.70 17.42 1.19
CA LYS A 45 7.70 18.28 0.00
C LYS A 45 6.96 19.59 0.29
N ALA A 46 5.81 19.53 0.97
CA ALA A 46 5.07 20.72 1.40
C ALA A 46 5.91 21.61 2.32
N MET A 47 6.59 21.04 3.33
CA MET A 47 7.50 21.82 4.20
C MET A 47 8.67 22.46 3.45
N LYS A 48 9.10 21.88 2.32
CA LYS A 48 10.20 22.42 1.51
C LYS A 48 9.71 23.39 0.43
N ASP A 49 8.47 23.25 -0.02
CA ASP A 49 7.83 24.13 -1.01
C ASP A 49 7.15 25.34 -0.35
N ASP A 50 6.75 25.25 0.93
CA ASP A 50 6.23 26.37 1.74
C ASP A 50 7.29 27.46 2.00
N ASP A 51 8.58 27.15 1.80
CA ASP A 51 9.68 28.13 1.82
C ASP A 51 9.83 28.88 0.47
N VAL A 52 9.21 28.39 -0.62
CA VAL A 52 9.43 28.92 -1.99
C VAL A 52 8.19 29.33 -2.79
N SER A 53 7.00 28.77 -2.62
CA SER A 53 5.82 29.29 -3.35
C SER A 53 4.49 28.66 -2.96
N SER A 54 3.59 29.49 -2.41
CA SER A 54 2.15 29.25 -2.48
C SER A 54 1.67 29.32 -3.95
N THR A 55 1.81 28.27 -4.76
CA THR A 55 1.05 28.03 -6.02
C THR A 55 1.40 26.65 -6.59
N ALA A 56 0.56 25.64 -6.30
CA ALA A 56 0.31 24.48 -7.17
C ALA A 56 -0.82 23.64 -6.57
N ALA A 57 -2.04 24.16 -6.63
CA ALA A 57 -3.21 23.35 -6.39
C ALA A 57 -3.33 22.25 -7.46
N ASP A 58 -3.53 21.03 -6.97
CA ASP A 58 -4.32 19.95 -7.58
C ASP A 58 -3.92 19.46 -8.98
N ASN A 59 -3.22 18.31 -9.05
CA ASN A 59 -3.55 17.27 -10.03
C ASN A 59 -2.91 15.90 -9.71
N LYS A 60 -3.66 15.02 -9.05
CA LYS A 60 -3.91 13.64 -9.51
C LYS A 60 -4.75 12.88 -8.49
N ASN A 61 -6.05 13.02 -8.68
CA ASN A 61 -6.99 11.91 -8.63
C ASN A 61 -6.34 10.66 -9.27
N ASN A 62 -6.03 9.68 -8.43
CA ASN A 62 -5.97 8.28 -8.86
C ASN A 62 -6.66 7.43 -7.79
N SER A 63 -7.96 7.68 -7.66
CA SER A 63 -8.92 6.61 -7.39
C SER A 63 -8.94 5.68 -8.59
N THR A 64 -8.06 4.68 -8.60
CA THR A 64 -8.34 3.41 -9.26
C THR A 64 -8.73 2.43 -8.16
N GLU A 65 -10.02 2.44 -7.85
CA GLU A 65 -10.85 1.24 -7.96
C GLU A 65 -10.08 -0.09 -7.89
N SER A 66 -10.05 -0.66 -6.69
CA SER A 66 -10.07 -2.12 -6.57
C SER A 66 -11.15 -2.45 -5.57
N ALA A 67 -12.37 -2.47 -6.11
CA ALA A 67 -13.48 -3.15 -5.50
C ALA A 67 -13.10 -4.62 -5.25
N THR A 68 -13.22 -5.06 -4.02
CA THR A 68 -13.68 -6.42 -3.72
C THR A 68 -14.60 -6.30 -2.52
N THR A 69 -15.86 -6.01 -2.83
CA THR A 69 -17.00 -6.56 -2.11
C THR A 69 -16.87 -8.08 -2.08
N THR A 70 -16.78 -8.68 -0.89
CA THR A 70 -17.40 -9.98 -0.54
C THR A 70 -17.21 -10.20 0.96
N SER A 71 -18.23 -9.83 1.74
CA SER A 71 -18.79 -10.65 2.83
C SER A 71 -19.82 -9.81 3.59
N THR A 72 -20.94 -9.56 2.92
CA THR A 72 -22.24 -9.64 3.61
C THR A 72 -22.42 -11.11 3.98
N ALA A 73 -22.10 -11.46 5.22
CA ALA A 73 -22.67 -12.63 5.88
C ALA A 73 -23.71 -12.09 6.87
N SER A 74 -24.94 -12.09 6.38
CA SER A 74 -26.23 -11.89 7.03
C SER A 74 -26.27 -11.96 8.57
N PRO A 75 -27.00 -11.06 9.23
CA PRO A 75 -27.86 -11.43 10.35
C PRO A 75 -29.31 -11.53 9.84
N PRO A 76 -29.82 -12.72 9.47
CA PRO A 76 -31.25 -12.95 9.39
C PRO A 76 -31.68 -13.56 10.72
N SER A 77 -31.86 -12.74 11.73
CA SER A 77 -32.77 -13.09 12.82
C SER A 77 -33.56 -11.85 13.21
N SER A 78 -34.48 -11.53 12.32
CA SER A 78 -35.79 -10.97 12.65
C SER A 78 -36.33 -11.62 13.94
N GLY A 79 -36.19 -10.91 15.05
CA GLY A 79 -36.69 -11.30 16.36
C GLY A 79 -37.44 -10.14 17.00
N SER A 80 -38.57 -9.74 16.39
CA SER A 80 -39.60 -8.91 17.03
C SER A 80 -40.91 -9.17 16.27
N PRO A 81 -41.84 -9.90 16.90
CA PRO A 81 -42.97 -9.20 17.52
C PRO A 81 -43.39 -9.87 18.84
N ASP A 82 -43.11 -9.24 19.98
CA ASP A 82 -43.84 -9.53 21.21
C ASP A 82 -44.76 -8.33 21.51
N LYS A 83 -46.01 -8.47 21.07
CA LYS A 83 -47.13 -7.67 21.55
C LYS A 83 -48.34 -8.61 21.60
N SER A 84 -48.39 -9.46 22.62
CA SER A 84 -49.56 -10.30 22.92
C SER A 84 -49.56 -10.76 24.38
N ALA A 85 -50.00 -9.90 25.31
CA ALA A 85 -50.76 -10.22 26.53
C ALA A 85 -50.92 -8.96 27.40
#